data_AF-A0A7K0WSH4-F1
#
_entry.id   AF-A0A7K0WSH4-F1
#
_cell.length_a   1.000
_cell.length_b   1.000
_cell.length_c   1.000
_cell.angle_alpha   90.00
_cell.angle_beta   90.00
_cell.angle_gamma   90.00
#
_symmetry.space_group_name_H-M   'P 1'
#
loop_
_entity.id
_entity.type
_entity.pdbx_description
1 polymer ?
#
loop_
_entity_poly.entity_id
_entity_poly.type
_entity_poly.pdbx_seq_one_letter_code
_entity_poly.pdbx_strand_id
1 'polypeptide(L)'
;MTVDDPHRVVPSRVTGSPSNRTPGDLLFHPVALAALVLVILNDRVLKVRYPSAFTGKLSDFVGLVYFPLFVVATLEALRWLLRRRPWQLGPRSVVAISVTVGLAFTLIKLWSPAAVFYRARLGVLLWPAYAVGDLLQGRGLPGIRVVGLVQDTTDLSALPALLLAVWVAKRVMVDSADHP
;
A
#
# COMPACT_ATOMS: atom_id res chain seq x y z
N MET A 1 3.34 64.52 -1.48
CA MET A 1 2.07 64.02 -2.01
C MET A 1 2.43 63.12 -3.17
N THR A 2 2.70 61.86 -2.86
CA THR A 2 3.34 60.90 -3.75
C THR A 2 2.23 60.11 -4.43
N VAL A 3 2.20 60.17 -5.76
CA VAL A 3 1.16 59.56 -6.60
C VAL A 3 1.24 58.03 -6.44
N ASP A 4 0.16 57.43 -5.94
CA ASP A 4 -0.07 55.99 -5.93
C ASP A 4 -0.07 55.47 -7.37
N ASP A 5 0.77 54.48 -7.65
CA ASP A 5 0.85 53.76 -8.92
C ASP A 5 -0.24 52.66 -8.94
N PRO A 6 -1.30 52.78 -9.77
CA PRO A 6 -2.42 51.84 -9.78
C PRO A 6 -2.13 50.55 -10.56
N HIS A 7 -0.90 50.33 -11.04
CA HIS A 7 -0.54 49.17 -11.86
C HIS A 7 0.33 48.13 -11.16
N ARG A 8 0.34 48.09 -9.83
CA ARG A 8 0.94 46.96 -9.09
C ARG A 8 0.09 45.71 -9.30
N VAL A 9 0.30 45.04 -10.44
CA VAL A 9 -0.14 43.68 -10.70
C VAL A 9 0.55 42.81 -9.66
N VAL A 10 -0.16 42.56 -8.55
CA VAL A 10 0.20 41.49 -7.61
C VAL A 10 0.19 40.22 -8.45
N PRO A 11 1.31 39.50 -8.61
CA PRO A 11 1.27 38.21 -9.26
C PRO A 11 0.33 37.33 -8.43
N SER A 12 -0.86 37.08 -8.98
CA SER A 12 -1.79 36.11 -8.47
C SER A 12 -1.02 34.79 -8.43
N ARG A 13 -0.95 34.16 -7.24
CA ARG A 13 -0.42 32.81 -7.06
C ARG A 13 -1.34 31.82 -7.78
N VAL A 14 -1.19 31.77 -9.09
CA VAL A 14 -1.70 30.78 -10.03
C VAL A 14 -0.39 30.19 -10.57
N THR A 15 0.03 28.96 -10.29
CA THR A 15 -0.68 27.69 -10.12
C THR A 15 0.37 26.71 -9.64
N GLY A 16 0.03 25.78 -8.73
CA GLY A 16 0.92 24.65 -8.47
C GLY A 16 1.29 24.00 -9.79
N SER A 17 2.58 23.90 -10.08
CA SER A 17 3.10 23.11 -11.19
C SER A 17 2.45 21.72 -11.14
N PRO A 18 2.02 21.12 -12.26
CA PRO A 18 1.61 19.73 -12.24
C PRO A 18 2.73 18.94 -11.58
N SER A 19 2.45 18.35 -10.41
CA SER A 19 3.47 17.57 -9.71
C SER A 19 4.05 16.56 -10.70
N ASN A 20 5.38 16.48 -10.78
CA ASN A 20 6.11 15.63 -11.73
C ASN A 20 5.98 14.13 -11.38
N ARG A 21 4.89 13.76 -10.69
CA ARG A 21 4.59 12.39 -10.29
C ARG A 21 3.92 11.67 -11.43
N THR A 22 4.34 10.43 -11.64
CA THR A 22 3.61 9.46 -12.44
C THR A 22 2.78 8.54 -11.55
N PRO A 23 1.65 8.00 -12.06
CA PRO A 23 0.86 7.03 -11.30
C PRO A 23 1.73 5.84 -10.90
N GLY A 24 1.83 5.58 -9.60
CA GLY A 24 2.59 4.44 -9.08
C GLY A 24 4.01 4.73 -8.61
N ASP A 25 4.52 5.97 -8.68
CA ASP A 25 5.86 6.34 -8.19
C ASP A 25 6.17 5.87 -6.77
N LEU A 26 5.15 5.80 -5.91
CA LEU A 26 5.28 5.33 -4.53
C LEU A 26 5.84 3.91 -4.43
N LEU A 27 5.55 3.05 -5.41
CA LEU A 27 6.04 1.66 -5.44
C LEU A 27 7.51 1.56 -5.82
N PHE A 28 8.04 2.54 -6.55
CA PHE A 28 9.44 2.59 -6.94
C PHE A 28 10.34 3.23 -5.88
N HIS A 29 9.77 3.74 -4.79
CA HIS A 29 10.56 4.24 -3.67
C HIS A 29 11.42 3.10 -3.08
N PRO A 30 12.71 3.32 -2.77
CA PRO A 30 13.61 2.26 -2.28
C PRO A 30 13.08 1.48 -1.10
N VAL A 31 12.38 2.14 -0.16
CA VAL A 31 11.75 1.48 0.99
C VAL A 31 10.60 0.55 0.58
N ALA A 32 9.79 0.94 -0.42
CA ALA A 32 8.70 0.11 -0.92
C ALA A 32 9.24 -1.12 -1.65
N LEU A 33 10.28 -0.95 -2.47
CA LEU A 33 10.99 -2.04 -3.15
C LEU A 33 11.68 -2.98 -2.15
N ALA A 34 12.38 -2.43 -1.16
CA ALA A 34 13.00 -3.22 -0.10
C ALA A 34 11.96 -4.02 0.69
N ALA A 35 10.82 -3.41 1.02
CA ALA A 35 9.70 -4.10 1.66
C ALA A 35 9.15 -5.24 0.78
N LEU A 36 8.93 -4.99 -0.52
CA LEU A 36 8.47 -6.02 -1.45
C LEU A 36 9.46 -7.19 -1.58
N VAL A 37 10.75 -6.90 -1.74
CA VAL A 37 11.79 -7.93 -1.82
C VAL A 37 11.85 -8.73 -0.51
N LEU A 38 11.80 -8.04 0.63
CA LEU A 38 11.88 -8.67 1.94
C LEU A 38 10.68 -9.56 2.21
N VAL A 39 9.46 -9.16 1.85
CA VAL A 39 8.27 -10.02 2.03
C VAL A 39 8.33 -11.26 1.13
N ILE A 40 8.78 -11.11 -0.12
CA ILE A 40 8.94 -12.25 -1.04
C ILE A 40 10.00 -13.22 -0.51
N LEU A 41 11.17 -12.72 -0.10
CA LEU A 41 12.24 -13.54 0.43
C LEU A 41 11.82 -14.24 1.72
N ASN A 42 11.17 -13.51 2.62
CA ASN A 42 10.65 -14.05 3.88
C ASN A 42 9.66 -15.19 3.63
N ASP A 43 8.69 -14.97 2.75
CA ASP A 43 7.59 -15.92 2.55
C ASP A 43 7.99 -17.14 1.72
N ARG A 44 8.88 -16.95 0.74
CA ARG A 44 9.29 -18.04 -0.17
C ARG A 44 10.47 -18.85 0.35
N VAL A 45 11.35 -18.24 1.14
CA VAL A 45 12.61 -18.89 1.56
C VAL A 45 12.64 -19.08 3.06
N LEU A 46 12.50 -18.00 3.84
CA LEU A 46 12.71 -18.08 5.29
C LEU A 46 11.62 -18.92 5.97
N LYS A 47 10.35 -18.71 5.66
CA LYS A 47 9.25 -19.50 6.25
C LYS A 47 9.35 -21.00 5.90
N VAL A 48 9.91 -21.34 4.74
CA VAL A 48 10.11 -22.74 4.31
C VAL A 48 11.26 -23.39 5.07
N ARG A 49 12.35 -22.67 5.32
CA ARG A 49 13.57 -23.20 5.96
C ARG A 49 13.58 -23.08 7.48
N TYR A 50 12.95 -22.03 8.01
CA TYR A 50 12.98 -21.64 9.43
C TYR A 50 11.61 -21.10 9.89
N PRO A 51 10.59 -21.98 10.01
CA PRO A 51 9.27 -21.58 10.48
C PRO A 51 9.37 -21.06 11.93
N SER A 52 9.13 -19.76 12.12
CA SER A 52 9.23 -19.11 13.44
C SER A 52 8.26 -17.95 13.58
N ALA A 53 7.90 -17.62 14.83
CA ALA A 53 7.07 -16.45 15.14
C ALA A 53 7.70 -15.13 14.63
N PHE A 54 9.03 -15.05 14.59
CA PHE A 54 9.74 -13.90 14.05
C PHE A 54 9.48 -13.68 12.55
N THR A 55 9.53 -14.75 11.74
CA THR A 55 9.22 -14.65 10.30
C THR A 55 7.76 -14.28 10.03
N GLY A 56 6.84 -14.60 10.94
CA GLY A 56 5.45 -14.15 10.89
C GLY A 56 5.35 -12.63 11.10
N LYS A 57 5.95 -12.12 12.19
CA LYS A 57 5.93 -10.69 12.54
C LYS A 57 6.64 -9.82 11.53
N LEU A 58 7.75 -10.30 10.96
CA LEU A 58 8.46 -9.59 9.90
C LEU A 58 7.56 -9.39 8.68
N SER A 59 6.79 -10.42 8.30
CA SER A 59 5.82 -10.34 7.21
C SER A 59 4.75 -9.29 7.49
N ASP A 60 4.21 -9.25 8.71
CA ASP A 60 3.19 -8.29 9.10
C ASP A 60 3.73 -6.86 9.10
N PHE A 61 4.93 -6.64 9.67
CA PHE A 61 5.58 -5.33 9.67
C PHE A 61 5.81 -4.82 8.25
N VAL A 62 6.46 -5.63 7.42
CA VAL A 62 6.79 -5.27 6.04
C VAL A 62 5.53 -5.10 5.19
N GLY A 63 4.53 -5.95 5.40
CA GLY A 63 3.22 -5.83 4.77
C GLY A 63 2.52 -4.52 5.14
N LEU A 64 2.58 -4.09 6.39
CA LEU A 64 2.00 -2.80 6.82
C LEU A 64 2.77 -1.58 6.31
N VAL A 65 4.07 -1.70 5.98
CA VAL A 65 4.78 -0.64 5.23
C VAL A 65 4.31 -0.60 3.78
N TYR A 66 4.29 -1.74 3.11
CA TYR A 66 4.08 -1.83 1.66
C TYR A 66 2.61 -1.63 1.25
N PHE A 67 1.67 -2.25 1.97
CA PHE A 67 0.28 -2.37 1.53
C PHE A 67 -0.45 -1.03 1.36
N PRO A 68 -0.34 -0.04 2.28
CA PRO A 68 -0.94 1.27 2.06
C PRO A 68 -0.39 1.97 0.80
N LEU A 69 0.92 1.88 0.56
CA LEU A 69 1.57 2.46 -0.63
C LEU A 69 1.06 1.80 -1.90
N PHE A 70 0.91 0.48 -1.88
CA PHE A 70 0.34 -0.30 -2.97
C PHE A 70 -1.11 0.09 -3.27
N VAL A 71 -1.95 0.27 -2.25
CA VAL A 71 -3.33 0.72 -2.45
C VAL A 71 -3.38 2.11 -3.07
N VAL A 72 -2.57 3.06 -2.58
CA VAL A 72 -2.51 4.41 -3.15
C VAL A 72 -2.07 4.38 -4.62
N ALA A 73 -0.97 3.69 -4.92
CA ALA A 73 -0.45 3.53 -6.28
C ALA A 73 -1.48 2.89 -7.22
N THR A 74 -2.16 1.84 -6.76
CA THR A 74 -3.19 1.15 -7.55
C THR A 74 -4.39 2.07 -7.83
N LEU A 75 -4.84 2.84 -6.83
CA LEU A 75 -5.93 3.79 -7.00
C LEU A 75 -5.56 4.95 -7.94
N GLU A 76 -4.35 5.47 -7.85
CA GLU A 76 -3.82 6.49 -8.78
C GLU A 76 -3.79 5.94 -10.22
N ALA A 77 -3.23 4.74 -10.41
CA ALA A 77 -3.19 4.07 -11.72
C ALA A 77 -4.58 3.78 -12.28
N LEU A 78 -5.52 3.30 -11.45
CA LEU A 78 -6.89 3.02 -11.87
C LEU A 78 -7.64 4.31 -12.24
N ARG A 79 -7.49 5.40 -11.47
CA ARG A 79 -8.08 6.70 -11.81
C ARG A 79 -7.53 7.24 -13.11
N TRP A 80 -6.22 7.07 -13.33
CA TRP A 80 -5.57 7.45 -14.58
C TRP A 80 -6.11 6.64 -15.77
N LEU A 81 -6.22 5.32 -15.64
CA LEU A 81 -6.77 4.43 -16.67
C LEU A 81 -8.24 4.76 -16.99
N LEU A 82 -9.03 5.07 -15.96
CA LEU A 82 -10.42 5.51 -16.08
C LEU A 82 -10.56 7.01 -16.46
N ARG A 83 -9.46 7.69 -16.79
CA ARG A 83 -9.38 9.10 -17.18
C ARG A 83 -10.02 10.08 -16.19
N ARG A 84 -10.06 9.73 -14.90
CA ARG A 84 -10.60 10.58 -13.83
C ARG A 84 -9.55 11.60 -13.38
N ARG A 85 -9.84 12.89 -13.53
CA ARG A 85 -8.98 14.00 -13.06
C ARG A 85 -9.57 14.66 -11.81
N PRO A 86 -8.75 15.02 -10.80
CA PRO A 86 -7.34 14.68 -10.66
C PRO A 86 -7.15 13.19 -10.32
N TRP A 87 -6.16 12.55 -10.93
CA TRP A 87 -5.84 11.14 -10.64
C TRP A 87 -5.00 10.97 -9.37
N GLN A 88 -4.20 12.00 -9.03
CA GLN A 88 -3.28 12.04 -7.89
C GLN A 88 -4.04 12.01 -6.55
N LEU A 89 -3.56 11.19 -5.62
CA LEU A 89 -4.07 11.16 -4.25
C LEU A 89 -3.24 12.10 -3.37
N GLY A 90 -3.93 12.89 -2.54
CA GLY A 90 -3.28 13.82 -1.62
C GLY A 90 -2.75 13.12 -0.36
N PRO A 91 -1.90 13.79 0.44
CA PRO A 91 -1.33 13.22 1.67
C PRO A 91 -2.40 12.74 2.68
N ARG A 92 -3.54 13.43 2.75
CA ARG A 92 -4.67 13.03 3.60
C ARG A 92 -5.24 11.65 3.21
N SER A 93 -5.26 11.33 1.92
CA SER A 93 -5.74 10.03 1.43
C SER A 93 -4.80 8.90 1.86
N VAL A 94 -3.48 9.14 1.89
CA VAL A 94 -2.52 8.14 2.37
C VAL A 94 -2.71 7.85 3.85
N VAL A 95 -2.90 8.90 4.66
CA VAL A 95 -3.20 8.74 6.09
C VAL A 95 -4.50 7.97 6.27
N ALA A 96 -5.57 8.34 5.55
CA ALA A 96 -6.85 7.64 5.61
C ALA A 96 -6.71 6.17 5.24
N ILE A 97 -6.02 5.85 4.13
CA ILE A 97 -5.76 4.47 3.70
C ILE A 97 -4.95 3.72 4.76
N SER A 98 -3.91 4.34 5.32
CA SER A 98 -3.07 3.70 6.35
C SER A 98 -3.87 3.41 7.62
N VAL A 99 -4.74 4.33 8.04
CA VAL A 99 -5.67 4.12 9.17
C VAL A 99 -6.64 3.00 8.85
N THR A 100 -7.25 2.99 7.66
CA THR A 100 -8.16 1.91 7.24
C THR A 100 -7.46 0.55 7.24
N VAL A 101 -6.23 0.48 6.73
CA VAL A 101 -5.40 -0.74 6.74
C VAL A 101 -5.13 -1.18 8.18
N GLY A 102 -4.71 -0.28 9.06
CA GLY A 102 -4.45 -0.58 10.47
C GLY A 102 -5.70 -1.06 11.22
N LEU A 103 -6.85 -0.43 10.99
CA LEU A 103 -8.14 -0.86 11.55
C LEU A 103 -8.54 -2.24 11.05
N ALA A 104 -8.44 -2.50 9.74
CA ALA A 104 -8.74 -3.80 9.16
C ALA A 104 -7.81 -4.89 9.71
N PHE A 105 -6.50 -4.61 9.80
CA PHE A 105 -5.50 -5.51 10.39
C PHE A 105 -5.84 -5.83 11.85
N THR A 106 -6.12 -4.81 12.65
CA THR A 106 -6.49 -4.96 14.07
C THR A 106 -7.75 -5.80 14.22
N LEU A 107 -8.78 -5.52 13.41
CA LEU A 107 -10.05 -6.26 13.43
C LEU A 107 -9.84 -7.74 13.08
N ILE A 108 -9.02 -8.04 12.07
CA ILE A 108 -8.67 -9.40 11.67
C ILE A 108 -7.91 -10.14 12.78
N LYS A 109 -6.99 -9.46 13.48
CA LYS A 109 -6.19 -10.07 14.56
C LYS A 109 -7.01 -10.29 15.84
N LEU A 110 -7.97 -9.43 16.15
CA LEU A 110 -8.73 -9.49 17.39
C LEU A 110 -10.07 -10.23 17.30
N TRP A 111 -10.71 -10.28 16.12
CA TRP A 111 -12.08 -10.78 15.99
C TRP A 111 -12.17 -11.98 15.05
N SER A 112 -12.50 -13.15 15.59
CA SER A 112 -12.53 -14.42 14.82
C SER A 112 -13.46 -14.40 13.61
N PRO A 113 -14.66 -13.80 13.64
CA PRO A 113 -15.48 -13.65 12.44
C PRO A 113 -14.80 -12.85 11.33
N ALA A 114 -14.08 -11.77 11.66
CA ALA A 114 -13.31 -11.01 10.68
C ALA A 114 -12.14 -11.83 10.10
N ALA A 115 -11.45 -12.61 10.92
CA ALA A 115 -10.42 -13.54 10.45
C ALA A 115 -10.99 -14.57 9.47
N VAL A 116 -12.11 -15.22 9.79
CA VAL A 116 -12.76 -16.19 8.90
C VAL A 116 -13.18 -15.52 7.58
N PHE A 117 -13.83 -14.36 7.67
CA PHE A 117 -14.24 -13.60 6.48
C PHE A 117 -13.06 -13.22 5.60
N TYR A 118 -11.96 -12.72 6.20
CA TYR A 118 -10.73 -12.38 5.50
C TYR A 118 -10.12 -13.59 4.79
N ARG A 119 -9.99 -14.73 5.49
CA ARG A 119 -9.43 -15.97 4.93
C ARG A 119 -10.24 -16.47 3.73
N ALA A 120 -11.57 -16.42 3.82
CA ALA A 120 -12.46 -16.82 2.74
C ALA A 120 -12.36 -15.87 1.53
N ARG A 121 -12.39 -14.55 1.78
CA ARG A 121 -12.27 -13.53 0.72
C ARG A 121 -10.94 -13.63 -0.02
N LEU A 122 -9.83 -13.78 0.69
CA LEU A 122 -8.54 -13.98 0.05
C LEU A 122 -8.46 -15.29 -0.71
N GLY A 123 -9.03 -16.38 -0.18
CA GLY A 123 -9.09 -17.66 -0.89
C GLY A 123 -9.77 -17.53 -2.26
N VAL A 124 -10.90 -16.82 -2.32
CA VAL A 124 -11.62 -16.54 -3.57
C VAL A 124 -10.81 -15.61 -4.49
N LEU A 125 -10.24 -14.53 -3.94
CA LEU A 125 -9.51 -13.54 -4.74
C LEU A 125 -8.25 -14.13 -5.38
N LEU A 126 -7.55 -15.01 -4.66
CA LEU A 126 -6.31 -15.64 -5.14
C LEU A 126 -6.56 -16.92 -5.94
N TRP A 127 -7.79 -17.48 -5.90
CA TRP A 127 -8.12 -18.72 -6.61
C TRP A 127 -7.77 -18.70 -8.10
N PRO A 128 -8.08 -17.65 -8.89
CA PRO A 128 -7.74 -17.63 -10.32
C PRO A 128 -6.23 -17.77 -10.56
N ALA A 129 -5.40 -17.12 -9.75
CA ALA A 129 -3.95 -17.20 -9.87
C ALA A 129 -3.44 -18.62 -9.54
N TYR A 130 -4.00 -19.26 -8.51
CA TYR A 130 -3.67 -20.65 -8.18
C TYR A 130 -4.17 -21.63 -9.26
N ALA A 131 -5.36 -21.41 -9.81
CA ALA A 131 -5.93 -22.25 -10.86
C ALA A 131 -5.08 -22.22 -12.13
N VAL A 132 -4.64 -21.03 -12.57
CA VAL A 132 -3.70 -20.90 -13.69
C VAL A 132 -2.40 -21.63 -13.39
N GLY A 133 -1.83 -21.46 -12.19
CA GLY A 133 -0.59 -22.15 -11.80
C GLY A 133 -0.70 -23.68 -11.82
N ASP A 134 -1.77 -24.24 -11.25
CA ASP A 134 -2.00 -25.68 -11.21
C ASP A 134 -2.33 -26.25 -12.60
N LEU A 135 -3.06 -25.51 -13.45
CA LEU A 135 -3.31 -25.89 -14.85
C LEU A 135 -2.01 -25.94 -15.67
N LEU A 136 -1.14 -24.93 -15.54
CA LEU A 136 0.16 -24.90 -16.22
C LEU A 136 1.08 -26.05 -15.77
N GLN A 137 0.86 -26.58 -14.58
CA GLN A 137 1.61 -27.71 -14.02
C GLN A 137 0.93 -29.07 -14.23
N GLY A 138 -0.20 -29.11 -14.98
CA GLY A 138 -0.93 -30.34 -15.27
C GLY A 138 -1.69 -30.95 -14.08
N ARG A 139 -1.92 -30.18 -13.01
CA ARG A 139 -2.53 -30.65 -11.75
C ARG A 139 -4.05 -30.55 -11.70
N GLY A 140 -4.68 -30.05 -12.77
CA GLY A 140 -6.13 -29.84 -12.86
C GLY A 140 -6.62 -28.57 -12.16
N LEU A 141 -7.94 -28.37 -12.11
CA LEU A 141 -8.56 -27.22 -11.44
C LEU A 141 -8.59 -27.43 -9.91
N PRO A 142 -7.91 -26.59 -9.12
CA PRO A 142 -7.93 -26.72 -7.67
C PRO A 142 -9.26 -26.23 -7.08
N GLY A 143 -9.68 -26.81 -5.95
CA GLY A 143 -10.72 -26.22 -5.12
C GLY A 143 -10.30 -24.88 -4.51
N ILE A 144 -11.26 -24.10 -4.01
CA ILE A 144 -10.97 -22.83 -3.30
C ILE A 144 -10.21 -23.16 -2.02
N ARG A 145 -8.95 -22.70 -1.92
CA ARG A 145 -8.09 -22.91 -0.75
C ARG A 145 -8.25 -21.75 0.22
N VAL A 146 -8.56 -22.05 1.48
CA VAL A 146 -8.65 -21.03 2.54
C VAL A 146 -7.24 -20.65 2.96
N VAL A 147 -6.93 -19.34 2.98
CA VAL A 147 -5.62 -18.85 3.42
C VAL A 147 -5.41 -19.14 4.91
N GLY A 148 -4.26 -19.66 5.28
CA GLY A 148 -3.87 -19.85 6.68
C GLY A 148 -3.66 -18.50 7.37
N LEU A 149 -4.37 -18.27 8.46
CA LEU A 149 -4.18 -17.11 9.33
C LEU A 149 -4.15 -17.59 10.78
N VAL A 150 -3.04 -17.32 11.46
CA VAL A 150 -2.94 -17.47 12.91
C VAL A 150 -3.27 -16.12 13.53
N GLN A 151 -4.21 -16.10 14.47
CA GLN A 151 -4.52 -14.91 15.25
C GLN A 151 -3.54 -14.84 16.42
N ASP A 152 -2.61 -13.89 16.37
CA ASP A 152 -1.68 -13.58 17.45
C ASP A 152 -1.77 -12.07 17.73
N THR A 153 -2.14 -11.72 18.96
CA THR A 153 -2.32 -10.31 19.36
C THR A 153 -0.99 -9.57 19.42
N THR A 154 0.13 -10.27 19.55
CA THR A 154 1.46 -9.65 19.55
C THR A 154 1.83 -9.10 18.18
N ASP A 155 1.09 -9.46 17.12
CA ASP A 155 1.24 -8.88 15.78
C ASP A 155 0.78 -7.42 15.70
N LEU A 156 0.00 -6.93 16.68
CA LEU A 156 -0.34 -5.51 16.79
C LEU A 156 0.90 -4.62 16.99
N SER A 157 2.02 -5.20 17.45
CA SER A 157 3.31 -4.51 17.49
C SER A 157 3.83 -4.08 16.11
N ALA A 158 3.26 -4.60 15.03
CA ALA A 158 3.57 -4.19 13.65
C ALA A 158 2.88 -2.88 13.23
N LEU A 159 1.83 -2.41 13.93
CA LEU A 159 1.08 -1.20 13.57
C LEU A 159 1.93 0.08 13.40
N PRO A 160 2.99 0.33 14.19
CA PRO A 160 3.87 1.47 13.98
C PRO A 160 4.52 1.52 12.58
N ALA A 161 4.61 0.38 11.86
CA ALA A 161 5.10 0.33 10.48
C ALA A 161 4.28 1.23 9.52
N LEU A 162 3.00 1.47 9.82
CA LEU A 162 2.15 2.38 9.05
C LEU A 162 2.67 3.82 9.06
N LEU A 163 3.38 4.24 10.13
CA LEU A 163 4.01 5.55 10.19
C LEU A 163 5.12 5.67 9.13
N LEU A 164 5.86 4.58 8.89
CA LEU A 164 6.88 4.53 7.85
C LEU A 164 6.25 4.64 6.46
N ALA A 165 5.11 3.96 6.21
CA ALA A 165 4.36 4.10 4.96
C ALA A 165 3.93 5.55 4.72
N VAL A 166 3.35 6.20 5.74
CA VAL A 166 2.94 7.61 5.67
C VAL A 166 4.15 8.52 5.43
N TRP A 167 5.28 8.27 6.10
CA TRP A 167 6.50 9.03 5.93
C TRP A 167 7.06 8.92 4.50
N VAL A 168 7.16 7.70 3.95
CA VAL A 168 7.60 7.46 2.57
C VAL A 168 6.72 8.23 1.60
N ALA A 169 5.40 8.13 1.75
CA ALA A 169 4.49 8.82 0.85
C ALA A 169 4.61 10.34 0.93
N LYS A 170 4.78 10.90 2.14
CA LYS A 170 5.02 12.33 2.31
C LYS A 170 6.31 12.79 1.61
N ARG A 171 7.40 12.01 1.70
CA ARG A 171 8.66 12.32 1.00
C ARG A 171 8.46 12.42 -0.50
N VAL A 172 7.91 11.37 -1.11
CA VAL A 172 7.62 11.34 -2.55
C VAL A 172 6.69 12.48 -2.98
N MET A 173 5.66 12.79 -2.17
CA MET A 173 4.71 13.85 -2.48
C MET A 173 5.28 15.27 -2.35
N VAL A 174 6.21 15.50 -1.40
CA VAL A 174 6.86 16.81 -1.21
C VAL A 174 7.93 17.04 -2.27
N ASP A 175 8.78 16.05 -2.54
CA ASP A 175 9.87 16.17 -3.53
C ASP A 175 9.32 16.50 -4.93
N SER A 176 8.10 16.05 -5.21
CA SER A 176 7.42 16.32 -6.48
C SER A 176 6.78 17.70 -6.59
N ALA A 177 6.69 18.45 -5.49
CA ALA A 177 6.26 19.83 -5.48
C ALA A 177 7.43 20.80 -5.69
N ASP A 178 8.67 20.36 -5.42
CA ASP A 178 9.89 21.19 -5.43
C ASP A 178 10.69 21.11 -6.75
N HIS A 179 10.31 20.28 -7.71
CA HIS A 179 10.96 20.18 -9.03
C HIS A 179 9.98 20.53 -10.17
N PRO A 180 9.94 21.81 -10.60
CA PRO A 180 9.14 22.28 -11.75
C PRO A 180 9.77 21.92 -13.10
#